data_AF-A0A348B2A6-F1
#
_entry.id   AF-A0A348B2A6-F1
#
_cell.length_a   1.000
_cell.length_b   1.000
_cell.length_c   1.000
_cell.angle_alpha   90.00
_cell.angle_beta   90.00
_cell.angle_gamma   90.00
#
_symmetry.space_group_name_H-M   'P 1'
#
loop_
_entity.id
_entity.type
_entity.pdbx_description
1 polymer ?
#
loop_
_entity_poly.entity_id
_entity_poly.type
_entity_poly.pdbx_seq_one_letter_code
_entity_poly.pdbx_strand_id
1 'polypeptide(L)'
;MQILFGAAFANLARIKKLTQEEISIIGRSTAGRTLYYGGIAFMFIGLLIVAFPLLDQLSISTGNPIPNLDAVNVGFVLVVSVVGVIGVGSLVKSYMDMTSIKRNRKSYSLPKQT
;
A
#
# COMPACT_ATOMS: atom_id res chain seq x y z
N MET A 1 -7.32 -5.60 -13.50
CA MET A 1 -6.74 -5.96 -12.18
C MET A 1 -6.96 -4.92 -11.10
N GLN A 2 -6.56 -3.65 -11.26
CA GLN A 2 -6.68 -2.63 -10.20
C GLN A 2 -8.13 -2.37 -9.72
N ILE A 3 -9.10 -2.35 -10.64
CA ILE A 3 -10.53 -2.19 -10.29
C ILE A 3 -11.01 -3.35 -9.40
N LEU A 4 -10.58 -4.58 -9.70
CA LEU A 4 -10.97 -5.79 -8.95
C LEU A 4 -10.42 -5.75 -7.52
N PHE A 5 -9.14 -5.42 -7.36
CA PHE A 5 -8.51 -5.27 -6.05
C PHE A 5 -9.09 -4.10 -5.26
N GLY A 6 -9.39 -2.97 -5.91
CA GLY A 6 -10.07 -1.84 -5.28
C GLY A 6 -11.45 -2.21 -4.77
N ALA A 7 -12.23 -2.95 -5.57
CA ALA A 7 -13.54 -3.45 -5.16
C ALA A 7 -13.46 -4.48 -4.02
N ALA A 8 -12.48 -5.38 -4.05
CA ALA A 8 -12.23 -6.34 -2.98
C ALA A 8 -11.86 -5.64 -1.66
N PHE A 9 -11.00 -4.62 -1.73
CA PHE A 9 -10.62 -3.80 -0.58
C PHE A 9 -11.83 -3.05 -0.01
N ALA A 10 -12.64 -2.42 -0.86
CA ALA A 10 -13.84 -1.70 -0.42
C ALA A 10 -14.84 -2.63 0.28
N ASN A 11 -15.04 -3.85 -0.25
CA ASN A 11 -15.87 -4.87 0.39
C ASN A 11 -15.30 -5.29 1.75
N LEU A 12 -14.00 -5.56 1.85
CA LEU A 12 -13.35 -5.93 3.11
C LEU A 12 -13.47 -4.82 4.17
N ALA A 13 -13.30 -3.57 3.75
CA ALA A 13 -13.43 -2.41 4.62
C ALA A 13 -14.87 -2.23 5.12
N ARG A 14 -15.87 -2.51 4.27
CA ARG A 14 -17.29 -2.50 4.63
C ARG A 14 -17.63 -3.59 5.66
N ILE A 15 -17.03 -4.78 5.55
CA ILE A 15 -17.17 -5.86 6.56
C ILE A 15 -16.64 -5.39 7.93
N LYS A 16 -15.57 -4.58 7.96
CA LYS A 16 -15.04 -3.97 9.18
C LYS A 16 -15.84 -2.77 9.70
N LYS A 17 -17.04 -2.51 9.18
CA LYS A 17 -17.96 -1.42 9.58
C LYS A 17 -17.33 -0.02 9.46
N LEU A 18 -16.45 0.17 8.49
CA LEU A 18 -15.95 1.51 8.14
C LEU A 18 -16.99 2.26 7.31
N THR A 19 -17.13 3.56 7.54
CA THR A 19 -17.99 4.42 6.71
C THR A 19 -17.33 4.72 5.37
N GLN A 20 -18.09 5.22 4.39
CA GLN A 20 -17.54 5.56 3.08
C GLN A 20 -16.49 6.67 3.17
N GLU A 21 -16.68 7.63 4.08
CA GLU A 21 -15.72 8.69 4.36
C GLU A 21 -14.41 8.12 4.89
N GLU A 22 -14.47 7.16 5.81
CA GLU A 22 -13.28 6.52 6.39
C GLU A 22 -12.52 5.70 5.37
N ILE A 23 -13.24 4.96 4.52
CA ILE A 23 -12.65 4.20 3.42
C ILE A 23 -11.92 5.16 2.47
N SER A 24 -12.53 6.30 2.13
CA SER A 24 -11.92 7.32 1.28
C SER A 24 -10.67 7.92 1.92
N ILE A 25 -10.69 8.26 3.21
CA ILE A 25 -9.53 8.83 3.89
C ILE A 25 -8.38 7.82 3.98
N ILE A 26 -8.66 6.59 4.39
CA ILE A 26 -7.66 5.51 4.47
C ILE A 26 -7.08 5.25 3.08
N GLY A 27 -7.93 5.12 2.07
CA GLY A 27 -7.52 4.88 0.68
C GLY A 27 -6.63 5.99 0.15
N ARG A 28 -7.04 7.25 0.28
CA ARG A 28 -6.28 8.41 -0.20
C ARG A 28 -4.95 8.59 0.54
N SER A 29 -4.94 8.42 1.87
CA SER A 29 -3.70 8.51 2.66
C SER A 29 -2.72 7.38 2.29
N THR A 30 -3.23 6.16 2.14
CA THR A 30 -2.43 4.99 1.76
C THR A 30 -1.87 5.13 0.36
N ALA A 31 -2.71 5.46 -0.62
CA ALA A 31 -2.27 5.68 -1.99
C ALA A 31 -1.24 6.82 -2.07
N GLY A 32 -1.49 7.94 -1.38
CA GLY A 32 -0.57 9.08 -1.35
C GLY A 32 0.80 8.73 -0.77
N ARG A 33 0.85 8.08 0.40
CA ARG A 33 2.13 7.67 1.02
C ARG A 33 2.87 6.62 0.19
N THR A 34 2.14 5.65 -0.35
CA THR A 34 2.72 4.60 -1.22
C THR A 34 3.29 5.20 -2.48
N LEU A 35 2.57 6.12 -3.13
CA LEU A 35 3.03 6.79 -4.34
C LEU A 35 4.22 7.71 -4.05
N TYR A 36 4.20 8.44 -2.93
CA TYR A 36 5.28 9.36 -2.58
C TYR A 36 6.58 8.61 -2.28
N TYR A 37 6.58 7.72 -1.29
CA TYR A 37 7.79 7.00 -0.90
C TYR A 37 8.18 5.93 -1.91
N GLY A 38 7.19 5.27 -2.51
CA GLY A 38 7.41 4.34 -3.61
C GLY A 38 8.02 5.05 -4.80
N GLY A 39 7.46 6.18 -5.24
CA GLY A 39 7.99 6.97 -6.35
C GLY A 39 9.42 7.43 -6.12
N ILE A 40 9.77 7.85 -4.90
CA ILE A 40 11.15 8.17 -4.53
C ILE A 40 12.06 6.94 -4.65
N ALA A 41 11.64 5.78 -4.13
CA ALA A 41 12.39 4.52 -4.26
C ALA A 41 12.59 4.13 -5.73
N PHE A 42 11.54 4.21 -6.55
CA PHE A 42 11.62 3.97 -8.00
C PHE A 42 12.56 4.93 -8.70
N MET A 43 12.54 6.21 -8.33
CA MET A 43 13.45 7.20 -8.90
C MET A 43 14.91 6.86 -8.58
N PHE A 44 15.24 6.55 -7.32
CA PHE A 44 16.61 6.20 -6.94
C PHE A 44 17.09 4.90 -7.58
N ILE A 45 16.29 3.84 -7.55
CA ILE A 45 16.69 2.56 -8.16
C ILE A 45 16.78 2.68 -9.68
N GLY A 46 15.85 3.40 -10.32
CA GLY A 46 15.91 3.68 -11.76
C GLY A 46 17.19 4.44 -12.13
N LEU A 47 17.57 5.45 -11.35
CA LEU A 47 18.82 6.19 -11.54
C LEU A 47 20.05 5.28 -11.37
N LEU A 48 20.03 4.38 -10.38
CA LEU A 48 21.11 3.41 -10.17
C LEU A 48 21.24 2.42 -11.33
N ILE A 49 20.12 1.94 -11.88
CA ILE A 49 20.13 1.04 -13.05
C ILE A 49 20.71 1.75 -14.27
N VAL A 50 20.33 3.01 -14.50
CA VAL A 50 20.90 3.82 -15.60
C VAL A 50 22.41 4.02 -15.42
N ALA A 51 22.87 4.27 -14.19
CA ALA A 51 24.29 4.44 -13.89
C ALA A 51 25.08 3.12 -13.93
N PHE A 52 24.45 2.00 -13.55
CA PHE A 52 25.05 0.67 -13.43
C PHE A 52 24.17 -0.40 -14.09
N PRO A 53 24.26 -0.59 -15.42
CA PRO A 53 23.41 -1.52 -16.16
C PRO A 53 23.51 -2.98 -15.72
N LEU A 54 24.60 -3.38 -15.03
CA LEU A 54 24.73 -4.72 -14.45
C LEU A 54 23.62 -5.06 -13.46
N LEU A 55 23.02 -4.07 -12.80
CA LEU A 55 21.92 -4.28 -11.86
C LEU A 55 20.66 -4.83 -12.56
N ASP A 56 20.44 -4.48 -13.83
CA ASP A 56 19.28 -4.94 -14.60
C ASP A 56 19.43 -6.40 -15.07
N GLN A 57 20.67 -6.91 -15.10
CA GLN A 57 20.97 -8.29 -15.50
C GLN A 57 20.68 -9.30 -14.37
N LEU A 58 20.47 -8.82 -13.14
CA LEU A 58 20.07 -9.66 -12.01
C LEU A 58 18.61 -10.08 -12.16
N SER A 59 18.41 -11.18 -12.89
CA SER A 59 17.09 -11.69 -13.25
C SER A 59 17.08 -13.22 -13.25
N ILE A 60 16.08 -13.80 -12.57
CA ILE A 60 15.84 -15.25 -12.54
C ILE A 60 14.50 -15.50 -13.22
N SER A 61 14.49 -16.20 -14.36
CA SER A 61 13.23 -16.55 -15.03
C SER A 61 12.40 -17.50 -14.17
N THR A 62 11.09 -17.24 -14.12
CA THR A 62 10.12 -18.07 -13.38
C THR A 62 9.49 -19.15 -14.27
N GLY A 63 9.68 -19.09 -15.59
CA GLY A 63 8.99 -19.93 -16.57
C GLY A 63 7.52 -19.57 -16.80
N ASN A 64 7.01 -18.51 -16.17
CA ASN A 64 5.64 -18.02 -16.36
C ASN A 64 5.59 -17.02 -17.52
N PRO A 65 4.71 -17.16 -18.53
CA PRO A 65 4.66 -16.22 -19.65
C PRO A 65 3.98 -14.87 -19.31
N ILE A 66 3.44 -14.69 -18.09
CA ILE A 66 2.76 -13.46 -17.71
C ILE A 66 3.79 -12.33 -17.50
N PRO A 67 3.67 -11.20 -18.21
CA PRO A 67 4.59 -10.07 -18.06
C PRO A 67 4.71 -9.60 -16.60
N ASN A 68 5.94 -9.31 -16.17
CA ASN A 68 6.29 -8.89 -14.81
C ASN A 68 6.13 -10.00 -13.74
N LEU A 69 5.77 -11.20 -14.16
CA LEU A 69 5.84 -12.44 -13.37
C LEU A 69 6.74 -13.47 -14.05
N ASP A 70 7.27 -13.16 -15.24
CA ASP A 70 8.11 -13.99 -16.09
C ASP A 70 9.56 -14.10 -15.62
N ALA A 71 9.98 -13.14 -14.79
CA ALA A 71 11.23 -13.18 -14.07
C ALA A 71 11.14 -12.47 -12.72
N VAL A 72 11.92 -12.96 -11.76
CA VAL A 72 12.24 -12.25 -10.52
C VAL A 72 13.49 -11.41 -10.80
N ASN A 73 13.27 -10.13 -11.08
CA ASN A 73 14.33 -9.15 -11.32
C ASN A 73 14.28 -8.01 -10.28
N VAL A 74 15.21 -7.08 -10.37
CA VAL A 74 15.29 -5.92 -9.46
C VAL A 74 13.99 -5.10 -9.48
N GLY A 75 13.38 -4.90 -10.65
CA GLY A 75 12.10 -4.21 -10.78
C GLY A 75 10.95 -4.91 -10.04
N PHE A 76 10.85 -6.23 -10.18
CA PHE A 76 9.85 -7.04 -9.47
C PHE A 76 10.02 -6.94 -7.96
N VAL A 77 11.26 -7.14 -7.46
CA VAL A 77 11.57 -7.05 -6.03
C VAL A 77 11.23 -5.66 -5.50
N LEU A 78 11.54 -4.60 -6.26
CA LEU A 78 11.22 -3.23 -5.90
C LEU A 78 9.71 -3.00 -5.80
N VAL A 79 8.93 -3.39 -6.81
CA VAL A 79 7.46 -3.25 -6.80
C VAL A 79 6.85 -3.99 -5.60
N VAL A 80 7.22 -5.25 -5.41
CA VAL A 80 6.69 -6.08 -4.31
C VAL A 80 7.08 -5.50 -2.96
N SER A 81 8.31 -5.00 -2.81
CA SER A 81 8.77 -4.36 -1.57
C SER A 81 8.02 -3.07 -1.29
N VAL A 82 7.83 -2.20 -2.28
CA VAL A 82 7.11 -0.94 -2.13
C VAL A 82 5.63 -1.20 -1.78
N VAL A 83 4.94 -2.05 -2.54
CA VAL A 83 3.52 -2.34 -2.28
C VAL A 83 3.35 -3.11 -0.98
N GLY A 84 4.20 -4.11 -0.72
CA GLY A 84 4.14 -4.97 0.45
C GLY A 84 4.51 -4.25 1.74
N VAL A 85 5.58 -3.46 1.76
CA VAL A 85 6.05 -2.77 2.97
C VAL A 85 5.35 -1.42 3.13
N ILE A 86 5.45 -0.55 2.12
CA ILE A 86 4.93 0.83 2.22
C ILE A 86 3.42 0.84 2.06
N GLY A 87 2.90 0.13 1.05
CA GLY A 87 1.46 0.05 0.79
C GLY A 87 0.68 -0.57 1.96
N VAL A 88 1.01 -1.81 2.31
CA VAL A 88 0.34 -2.49 3.43
C VAL A 88 0.63 -1.79 4.76
N GLY A 89 1.88 -1.39 5.01
CA GLY A 89 2.23 -0.67 6.24
C GLY A 89 1.45 0.63 6.42
N SER A 90 1.30 1.41 5.35
CA SER A 90 0.50 2.65 5.37
C SER A 90 -0.99 2.37 5.53
N LEU A 91 -1.50 1.28 4.97
CA LEU A 91 -2.88 0.86 5.12
C LEU A 91 -3.19 0.52 6.58
N VAL A 92 -2.36 -0.35 7.18
CA VAL A 92 -2.50 -0.78 8.58
C VAL A 92 -2.42 0.42 9.51
N LYS A 93 -1.43 1.30 9.30
CA LYS A 93 -1.30 2.53 10.09
C LYS A 93 -2.53 3.42 9.99
N SER A 94 -3.00 3.71 8.77
CA SER A 94 -4.18 4.57 8.56
C SER A 94 -5.44 3.98 9.19
N TYR A 95 -5.59 2.65 9.14
CA TYR A 95 -6.70 1.96 9.79
C TYR A 95 -6.61 2.07 11.33
N MET A 96 -5.42 1.85 11.90
CA MET A 96 -5.19 2.01 13.35
C MET A 96 -5.47 3.44 13.81
N ASP A 97 -5.00 4.44 13.06
CA ASP A 97 -5.23 5.85 13.37
C ASP A 97 -6.74 6.15 13.42
N MET A 98 -7.52 5.68 12.44
CA MET A 98 -8.98 5.87 12.41
C MET A 98 -9.71 5.20 13.56
N THR A 99 -9.32 3.96 13.90
CA THR A 99 -9.93 3.24 15.03
C THR A 99 -9.60 3.88 16.38
N SER A 100 -8.39 4.42 16.53
CA SER A 100 -7.98 5.15 17.74
C SER A 100 -8.80 6.44 17.95
N ILE A 101 -9.03 7.20 16.87
CA ILE A 101 -9.84 8.44 16.89
C ILE A 101 -11.29 8.14 17.26
N LYS A 102 -11.88 7.08 16.69
CA LYS A 102 -13.24 6.63 17.05
C LYS A 102 -13.36 6.29 18.53
N ARG A 103 -12.39 5.53 19.06
CA ARG A 103 -12.38 5.12 20.46
C ARG A 103 -12.32 6.34 21.38
N ASN A 104 -11.47 7.32 21.05
CA ASN A 104 -11.34 8.54 21.83
C ASN A 104 -12.61 9.39 21.78
N ARG A 105 -13.21 9.65 20.60
CA ARG A 105 -14.46 10.41 20.50
C ARG A 105 -15.59 9.79 21.33
N LYS A 106 -15.73 8.46 21.28
CA LYS A 106 -16.76 7.75 22.06
C LYS A 106 -16.57 7.95 23.57
N SER A 107 -15.33 8.09 24.03
CA SER A 107 -14.98 8.33 25.43
C SER A 107 -15.36 9.73 25.92
N TYR A 108 -15.38 10.74 25.05
CA TYR A 108 -15.79 12.12 25.36
C TYR A 108 -17.30 12.37 25.23
N SER A 109 -18.04 11.47 24.57
CA SER A 109 -19.50 11.56 24.40
C SER A 109 -20.32 10.82 25.46
N LEU A 110 -19.67 10.10 26.38
CA LEU A 110 -20.37 9.47 27.51
C LEU A 110 -20.61 10.55 28.58
N PRO A 111 -21.86 10.78 29.03
CA PRO A 111 -22.07 11.63 30.20
C PRO A 111 -21.31 11.01 31.37
N LYS A 112 -20.53 11.83 32.10
CA LYS A 112 -20.03 11.43 33.41
C LYS A 112 -21.27 11.09 34.25
N GLN A 113 -21.48 9.80 34.52
CA GLN A 113 -22.40 9.39 35.57
C GLN A 113 -21.79 9.85 36.89
N THR A 114 -22.25 11.02 37.35
CA THR A 114 -22.15 11.49 38.73
C THR A 114 -23.47 11.25 39.40
#